data_AF-A0A7X7IZK7-F1
#
_entry.id   AF-A0A7X7IZK7-F1
#
_cell.length_a   1.000
_cell.length_b   1.000
_cell.length_c   1.000
_cell.angle_alpha   90.00
_cell.angle_beta   90.00
_cell.angle_gamma   90.00
#
_symmetry.space_group_name_H-M   'P 1'
#
loop_
_entity.id
_entity.type
_entity.pdbx_description
1 polymer ?
#
loop_
_entity_poly.entity_id
_entity_poly.type
_entity_poly.pdbx_seq_one_letter_code
_entity_poly.pdbx_strand_id
1 'polypeptide(L)'
;MTALAVHNGRLIAGGQFSTAGSQPTTTIAAWDGISWQPLGSGLSGNYDDVSALTVYNGDLIAGGHFTMAGGLTANYVARWDGVSWYPLGSGTGDMVSALGVYRDRLVAAGYFHTAGGQPAEHVAQWDGVSWAPLGAGLAGYVSDVHALAVFDDDLVAAGRFTLTGGEVASRWARWHPADPTITLQPVDATVFAGLPVMLVVHATGTGSLSYRWLKDGVSLSDDGRVSGSATATLTIDPTTLPDSGSYQVVISDDCNSITSEVALLTVRQALGDFDLDGDVDQKDFGQLQGCFSGPGVAQAESVCADVLLDEDSDVDQGDFDLFLACMTGSGVAPAPSCVR
;
A
#
# COMPACT_ATOMS: atom_id res chain seq x y z
N MET A 1 -23.76 -15.29 30.10
CA MET A 1 -22.55 -14.52 29.75
C MET A 1 -21.85 -15.31 28.66
N THR A 2 -21.84 -14.74 27.46
CA THR A 2 -21.33 -15.37 26.24
C THR A 2 -20.14 -14.57 25.69
N ALA A 3 -19.97 -13.31 26.11
CA ALA A 3 -18.83 -12.47 25.75
C ALA A 3 -18.31 -11.64 26.95
N LEU A 4 -17.00 -11.36 26.92
CA LEU A 4 -16.30 -10.46 27.84
C LEU A 4 -15.35 -9.57 27.06
N ALA A 5 -15.25 -8.29 27.43
CA ALA A 5 -14.26 -7.36 26.89
C ALA A 5 -13.86 -6.32 27.94
N VAL A 6 -12.74 -5.64 27.74
CA VAL A 6 -12.35 -4.47 28.54
C VAL A 6 -12.49 -3.22 27.68
N HIS A 7 -13.23 -2.22 28.17
CA HIS A 7 -13.42 -0.94 27.49
C HIS A 7 -13.36 0.19 28.52
N ASN A 8 -12.60 1.24 28.24
CA ASN A 8 -12.43 2.41 29.12
C ASN A 8 -12.13 2.04 30.60
N GLY A 9 -11.27 1.04 30.81
CA GLY A 9 -10.88 0.58 32.14
C GLY A 9 -11.94 -0.23 32.90
N ARG A 10 -13.05 -0.60 32.27
CA ARG A 10 -14.13 -1.40 32.86
C ARG A 10 -14.22 -2.78 32.21
N LEU A 11 -14.52 -3.80 33.00
CA LEU A 11 -14.86 -5.13 32.48
C LEU A 11 -16.32 -5.11 32.01
N ILE A 12 -16.54 -5.43 30.75
CA ILE A 12 -17.85 -5.48 30.12
C ILE A 12 -18.25 -6.93 29.92
N ALA A 13 -19.50 -7.23 30.25
CA ALA A 13 -20.10 -8.53 30.05
C ALA A 13 -21.28 -8.44 29.10
N GLY A 14 -21.28 -9.30 28.09
CA GLY A 14 -22.37 -9.52 27.16
C GLY A 14 -22.98 -10.91 27.31
N GLY A 15 -24.28 -11.01 27.06
CA GLY A 15 -24.98 -12.26 26.84
C GLY A 15 -26.43 -12.21 27.27
N GLN A 16 -27.09 -13.36 27.30
CA GLN A 16 -28.49 -13.44 27.70
C GLN A 16 -28.69 -13.26 29.23
N PHE A 17 -28.98 -12.04 29.67
CA PHE A 17 -29.36 -11.71 31.05
C PHE A 17 -30.15 -10.39 31.13
N SER A 18 -30.92 -10.23 32.22
CA SER A 18 -31.82 -9.08 32.42
C SER A 18 -31.51 -8.26 33.69
N THR A 19 -30.43 -8.58 34.41
CA THR A 19 -30.01 -7.83 35.61
C THR A 19 -28.49 -7.64 35.66
N ALA A 20 -28.06 -6.47 36.12
CA ALA A 20 -26.68 -6.13 36.46
C ALA A 20 -26.64 -5.78 37.96
N GLY A 21 -26.15 -6.71 38.79
CA GLY A 21 -26.28 -6.58 40.23
C GLY A 21 -27.76 -6.59 40.64
N SER A 22 -28.24 -5.50 41.24
CA SER A 22 -29.66 -5.34 41.59
C SER A 22 -30.45 -4.47 40.61
N GLN A 23 -29.82 -3.97 39.55
CA GLN A 23 -30.44 -3.06 38.57
C GLN A 23 -30.92 -3.84 37.34
N PRO A 24 -32.10 -3.53 36.80
CA PRO A 24 -32.52 -4.03 35.50
C PRO A 24 -31.52 -3.62 34.41
N THR A 25 -31.20 -4.54 33.50
CA THR A 25 -30.40 -4.26 32.30
C THR A 25 -30.90 -5.13 31.16
N THR A 26 -30.43 -4.88 29.95
CA THR A 26 -30.72 -5.73 28.80
C THR A 26 -29.40 -6.17 28.20
N THR A 27 -29.01 -7.41 28.50
CA THR A 27 -27.95 -8.21 27.86
C THR A 27 -26.50 -7.72 27.94
N ILE A 28 -26.30 -6.52 28.48
CA ILE A 28 -24.97 -5.93 28.63
C ILE A 28 -24.81 -5.19 29.96
N ALA A 29 -23.66 -5.35 30.60
CA ALA A 29 -23.33 -4.75 31.88
C ALA A 29 -21.84 -4.45 32.00
N ALA A 30 -21.49 -3.47 32.83
CA ALA A 30 -20.12 -3.04 33.07
C ALA A 30 -19.79 -3.06 34.56
N TRP A 31 -18.69 -3.72 34.92
CA TRP A 31 -18.12 -3.72 36.27
C TRP A 31 -17.28 -2.44 36.47
N ASP A 32 -17.56 -1.69 37.53
CA ASP A 32 -16.84 -0.46 37.88
C ASP A 32 -15.76 -0.66 38.96
N GLY A 33 -15.50 -1.90 39.38
CA GLY A 33 -14.61 -2.21 40.50
C GLY A 33 -15.36 -2.54 41.80
N ILE A 34 -16.63 -2.17 41.90
CA ILE A 34 -17.46 -2.32 43.10
C ILE A 34 -18.74 -3.12 42.80
N SER A 35 -19.38 -2.83 41.68
CA SER A 35 -20.68 -3.40 41.31
C SER A 35 -20.87 -3.52 39.81
N TRP A 36 -21.75 -4.44 39.40
CA TRP A 36 -22.21 -4.51 38.02
C TRP A 36 -23.27 -3.43 37.79
N GLN A 37 -23.09 -2.63 36.74
CA GLN A 37 -24.01 -1.58 36.35
C GLN A 37 -24.53 -1.82 34.93
N PRO A 38 -25.80 -1.47 34.62
CA PRO A 38 -26.29 -1.45 33.25
C PRO A 38 -25.43 -0.55 32.37
N LEU A 39 -25.24 -0.93 31.10
CA LEU A 39 -24.52 -0.10 30.12
C LEU A 39 -25.52 0.58 29.17
N GLY A 40 -25.91 1.81 29.51
CA GLY A 40 -26.97 2.54 28.81
C GLY A 40 -28.33 1.84 28.94
N SER A 41 -29.17 1.92 27.91
CA SER A 41 -30.42 1.15 27.82
C SER A 41 -30.20 -0.32 27.42
N GLY A 42 -28.96 -0.70 27.13
CA GLY A 42 -28.58 -2.03 26.67
C GLY A 42 -28.96 -2.34 25.22
N LEU A 43 -28.91 -3.64 24.91
CA LEU A 43 -29.16 -4.23 23.60
C LEU A 43 -30.31 -5.22 23.72
N SER A 44 -31.30 -5.13 22.83
CA SER A 44 -32.53 -5.94 22.92
C SER A 44 -33.04 -6.43 21.55
N GLY A 45 -33.95 -7.40 21.55
CA GLY A 45 -34.51 -8.00 20.35
C GLY A 45 -35.26 -9.29 20.65
N ASN A 46 -35.33 -10.19 19.67
CA ASN A 46 -36.11 -11.43 19.78
C ASN A 46 -35.49 -12.46 20.74
N TYR A 47 -34.16 -12.48 20.85
CA TYR A 47 -33.43 -13.46 21.65
C TYR A 47 -32.60 -12.84 22.78
N ASP A 48 -32.41 -11.51 22.74
CA ASP A 48 -31.70 -10.75 23.77
C ASP A 48 -30.34 -11.40 24.10
N ASP A 49 -29.47 -11.56 23.11
CA ASP A 49 -28.13 -12.14 23.33
C ASP A 49 -27.03 -11.30 22.68
N VAL A 50 -25.91 -11.18 23.40
CA VAL A 50 -24.67 -10.53 22.95
C VAL A 50 -23.58 -11.58 22.98
N SER A 51 -23.32 -12.16 21.81
CA SER A 51 -22.43 -13.31 21.63
C SER A 51 -20.97 -12.91 21.51
N ALA A 52 -20.68 -11.68 21.08
CA ALA A 52 -19.33 -11.19 20.86
C ALA A 52 -19.18 -9.72 21.30
N LEU A 53 -18.02 -9.42 21.87
CA LEU A 53 -17.59 -8.07 22.22
C LEU A 53 -16.16 -7.85 21.75
N THR A 54 -15.89 -6.68 21.17
CA THR A 54 -14.52 -6.23 20.86
C THR A 54 -14.43 -4.71 20.98
N VAL A 55 -13.22 -4.16 20.93
CA VAL A 55 -12.99 -2.72 20.85
C VAL A 55 -12.43 -2.39 19.48
N TYR A 56 -13.01 -1.39 18.81
CA TYR A 56 -12.60 -0.93 17.48
C TYR A 56 -12.64 0.59 17.43
N ASN A 57 -11.53 1.22 17.04
CA ASN A 57 -11.38 2.68 16.97
C ASN A 57 -11.83 3.42 18.25
N GLY A 58 -11.61 2.82 19.42
CA GLY A 58 -11.96 3.40 20.72
C GLY A 58 -13.40 3.11 21.18
N ASP A 59 -14.27 2.61 20.31
CA ASP A 59 -15.65 2.23 20.65
C ASP A 59 -15.73 0.76 21.05
N LEU A 60 -16.64 0.44 21.97
CA LEU A 60 -17.00 -0.95 22.24
C LEU A 60 -17.99 -1.41 21.17
N ILE A 61 -17.69 -2.53 20.51
CA ILE A 61 -18.55 -3.15 19.52
C ILE A 61 -19.20 -4.39 20.12
N ALA A 62 -20.50 -4.51 19.94
CA ALA A 62 -21.28 -5.67 20.33
C ALA A 62 -21.90 -6.33 19.10
N GLY A 63 -21.77 -7.66 19.03
CA GLY A 63 -22.39 -8.52 18.04
C GLY A 63 -23.21 -9.61 18.74
N GLY A 64 -24.37 -9.96 18.20
CA GLY A 64 -25.22 -10.99 18.79
C GLY A 64 -26.57 -11.12 18.12
N HIS A 65 -27.54 -11.71 18.83
CA HIS A 65 -28.89 -11.92 18.34
C HIS A 65 -29.86 -10.87 18.93
N PHE A 66 -29.55 -9.59 18.67
CA PHE A 66 -30.38 -8.43 19.05
C PHE A 66 -30.77 -7.63 17.80
N THR A 67 -31.87 -6.88 17.90
CA THR A 67 -32.41 -6.06 16.80
C THR A 67 -32.51 -4.57 17.16
N MET A 68 -32.18 -4.21 18.39
CA MET A 68 -32.25 -2.86 18.94
C MET A 68 -31.01 -2.54 19.77
N ALA A 69 -30.51 -1.32 19.65
CA ALA A 69 -29.42 -0.78 20.45
C ALA A 69 -29.73 0.67 20.82
N GLY A 70 -29.75 1.00 22.11
CA GLY A 70 -30.06 2.39 22.50
C GLY A 70 -31.49 2.83 22.21
N GLY A 71 -32.42 1.90 21.95
CA GLY A 71 -33.77 2.20 21.43
C GLY A 71 -33.82 2.47 19.92
N LEU A 72 -32.71 2.37 19.20
CA LEU A 72 -32.63 2.44 17.74
C LEU A 72 -32.60 1.04 17.15
N THR A 73 -33.13 0.86 15.94
CA THR A 73 -32.98 -0.40 15.20
C THR A 73 -31.51 -0.64 14.87
N ALA A 74 -31.01 -1.80 15.28
CA ALA A 74 -29.63 -2.24 15.07
C ALA A 74 -29.64 -3.71 14.68
N ASN A 75 -29.27 -4.02 13.44
CA ASN A 75 -29.31 -5.38 12.92
C ASN A 75 -28.07 -6.14 13.37
N TYR A 76 -28.14 -6.74 14.57
CA TYR A 76 -27.20 -7.73 15.13
C TYR A 76 -25.78 -7.22 15.44
N VAL A 77 -25.49 -5.95 15.15
CA VAL A 77 -24.22 -5.30 15.48
C VAL A 77 -24.43 -3.82 15.84
N ALA A 78 -23.78 -3.38 16.91
CA ALA A 78 -23.90 -2.02 17.45
C ALA A 78 -22.57 -1.56 18.06
N ARG A 79 -22.39 -0.24 18.14
CA ARG A 79 -21.24 0.40 18.79
C ARG A 79 -21.67 1.24 19.99
N TRP A 80 -20.81 1.30 20.99
CA TRP A 80 -20.93 2.14 22.18
C TRP A 80 -19.75 3.10 22.24
N ASP A 81 -20.05 4.39 22.18
CA ASP A 81 -19.05 5.48 22.14
C ASP A 81 -18.58 5.95 23.54
N GLY A 82 -19.01 5.25 24.59
CA GLY A 82 -18.80 5.67 25.98
C GLY A 82 -20.03 6.30 26.63
N VAL A 83 -21.01 6.72 25.85
CA VAL A 83 -22.22 7.43 26.31
C VAL A 83 -23.50 6.79 25.80
N SER A 84 -23.54 6.35 24.55
CA SER A 84 -24.75 5.87 23.88
C SER A 84 -24.48 4.75 22.90
N TRP A 85 -25.49 3.91 22.72
CA TRP A 85 -25.49 2.83 21.75
C TRP A 85 -25.97 3.34 20.40
N TYR A 86 -25.27 2.96 19.34
CA TYR A 86 -25.61 3.28 17.96
C TYR A 86 -25.57 2.02 17.09
N PRO A 87 -26.49 1.88 16.10
CA PRO A 87 -26.35 0.84 15.08
C PRO A 87 -25.07 1.05 14.27
N LEU A 88 -24.44 -0.04 13.83
CA LEU A 88 -23.24 0.01 13.00
C LEU A 88 -23.61 -0.17 11.51
N GLY A 89 -23.85 0.94 10.83
CA GLY A 89 -24.37 0.96 9.46
C GLY A 89 -25.75 0.31 9.38
N SER A 90 -26.03 -0.42 8.29
CA SER A 90 -27.24 -1.25 8.18
C SER A 90 -27.11 -2.62 8.87
N GLY A 91 -25.95 -2.93 9.46
CA GLY A 91 -25.66 -4.18 10.15
C GLY A 91 -25.59 -5.40 9.22
N THR A 92 -25.82 -6.58 9.80
CA THR A 92 -25.81 -7.88 9.11
C THR A 92 -27.24 -8.39 8.90
N GLY A 93 -27.40 -9.38 8.02
CA GLY A 93 -28.70 -10.00 7.74
C GLY A 93 -29.21 -10.93 8.85
N ASP A 94 -28.31 -11.40 9.72
CA ASP A 94 -28.58 -12.31 10.82
C ASP A 94 -27.48 -12.18 11.90
N MET A 95 -27.55 -13.01 12.94
CA MET A 95 -26.73 -12.93 14.15
C MET A 95 -25.22 -12.95 13.88
N VAL A 96 -24.52 -12.09 14.64
CA VAL A 96 -23.06 -12.06 14.72
C VAL A 96 -22.60 -12.87 15.92
N SER A 97 -21.87 -13.95 15.66
CA SER A 97 -21.39 -14.90 16.66
C SER A 97 -19.96 -14.61 17.12
N ALA A 98 -19.15 -13.98 16.25
CA ALA A 98 -17.77 -13.62 16.53
C ALA A 98 -17.42 -12.24 15.95
N LEU A 99 -16.61 -11.50 16.70
CA LEU A 99 -16.04 -10.22 16.28
C LEU A 99 -14.53 -10.26 16.45
N GLY A 100 -13.81 -9.62 15.53
CA GLY A 100 -12.37 -9.44 15.60
C GLY A 100 -11.97 -8.14 14.91
N VAL A 101 -10.74 -7.68 15.14
CA VAL A 101 -10.15 -6.58 14.39
C VAL A 101 -8.98 -7.14 13.59
N TYR A 102 -8.95 -6.88 12.30
CA TYR A 102 -7.94 -7.37 11.39
C TYR A 102 -7.58 -6.27 10.38
N ARG A 103 -6.30 -5.87 10.35
CA ARG A 103 -5.76 -4.83 9.44
C ARG A 103 -6.61 -3.56 9.41
N ASP A 104 -6.81 -2.98 10.59
CA ASP A 104 -7.61 -1.77 10.82
C ASP A 104 -9.08 -1.85 10.37
N ARG A 105 -9.61 -3.06 10.19
CA ARG A 105 -11.01 -3.30 9.90
C ARG A 105 -11.64 -4.12 11.01
N LEU A 106 -12.87 -3.77 11.35
CA LEU A 106 -13.70 -4.63 12.19
C LEU A 106 -14.21 -5.79 11.32
N VAL A 107 -14.02 -7.02 11.77
CA VAL A 107 -14.53 -8.22 11.12
C VAL A 107 -15.66 -8.80 11.97
N ALA A 108 -16.79 -9.05 11.33
CA ALA A 108 -17.93 -9.75 11.90
C ALA A 108 -18.10 -11.10 11.21
N ALA A 109 -18.35 -12.15 11.99
CA ALA A 109 -18.65 -13.46 11.48
C ALA A 109 -19.78 -14.13 12.27
N GLY A 110 -20.58 -14.95 11.61
CA GLY A 110 -21.75 -15.58 12.22
C GLY A 110 -22.67 -16.26 11.22
N TYR A 111 -23.96 -16.28 11.52
CA TYR A 111 -24.98 -16.99 10.75
C TYR A 111 -25.68 -16.09 9.71
N PHE A 112 -24.96 -15.19 9.03
CA PHE A 112 -25.58 -14.27 8.06
C PHE A 112 -25.13 -14.55 6.62
N HIS A 113 -26.00 -14.22 5.66
CA HIS A 113 -25.69 -14.25 4.22
C HIS A 113 -25.53 -12.86 3.61
N THR A 114 -25.81 -11.81 4.39
CA THR A 114 -25.70 -10.42 3.92
C THR A 114 -25.12 -9.52 5.00
N ALA A 115 -24.39 -8.49 4.58
CA ALA A 115 -23.92 -7.39 5.41
C ALA A 115 -23.94 -6.11 4.59
N GLY A 116 -24.39 -5.00 5.16
CA GLY A 116 -24.50 -3.76 4.37
C GLY A 116 -25.59 -3.80 3.28
N GLY A 117 -26.45 -4.81 3.28
CA GLY A 117 -27.38 -5.11 2.18
C GLY A 117 -26.73 -5.80 0.97
N GLN A 118 -25.45 -6.17 1.04
CA GLN A 118 -24.73 -6.91 0.01
C GLN A 118 -24.55 -8.39 0.42
N PRO A 119 -24.41 -9.33 -0.54
CA PRO A 119 -24.03 -10.70 -0.23
C PRO A 119 -22.70 -10.77 0.53
N ALA A 120 -22.71 -11.44 1.67
CA ALA A 120 -21.54 -11.66 2.52
C ALA A 120 -21.75 -12.97 3.27
N GLU A 121 -21.13 -14.05 2.77
CA GLU A 121 -21.36 -15.40 3.27
C GLU A 121 -20.60 -15.63 4.59
N HIS A 122 -21.30 -15.42 5.71
CA HIS A 122 -20.89 -15.70 7.09
C HIS A 122 -19.71 -14.89 7.63
N VAL A 123 -19.07 -14.05 6.82
CA VAL A 123 -17.98 -13.16 7.24
C VAL A 123 -18.00 -11.87 6.42
N ALA A 124 -17.89 -10.74 7.13
CA ALA A 124 -17.90 -9.40 6.56
C ALA A 124 -16.93 -8.50 7.33
N GLN A 125 -16.46 -7.45 6.67
CA GLN A 125 -15.58 -6.44 7.24
C GLN A 125 -16.21 -5.05 7.15
N TRP A 126 -15.89 -4.21 8.12
CA TRP A 126 -16.31 -2.83 8.22
C TRP A 126 -15.09 -1.92 8.15
N ASP A 127 -15.11 -0.98 7.20
CA ASP A 127 -14.01 -0.05 6.92
C ASP A 127 -14.12 1.30 7.66
N GLY A 128 -15.12 1.45 8.53
CA GLY A 128 -15.47 2.73 9.16
C GLY A 128 -16.68 3.41 8.55
N VAL A 129 -17.07 3.05 7.33
CA VAL A 129 -18.16 3.67 6.57
C VAL A 129 -19.20 2.64 6.13
N SER A 130 -18.77 1.48 5.64
CA SER A 130 -19.66 0.47 5.06
C SER A 130 -19.20 -0.95 5.34
N TRP A 131 -20.16 -1.88 5.30
CA TRP A 131 -19.91 -3.32 5.36
C TRP A 131 -19.61 -3.85 3.96
N ALA A 132 -18.62 -4.73 3.85
CA ALA A 132 -18.26 -5.45 2.64
C ALA A 132 -17.97 -6.93 2.95
N PRO A 133 -18.16 -7.86 2.00
CA PRO A 133 -17.76 -9.25 2.16
C PRO A 133 -16.25 -9.38 2.36
N LEU A 134 -15.81 -10.38 3.14
CA LEU A 134 -14.39 -10.71 3.28
C LEU A 134 -14.03 -11.91 2.39
N GLY A 135 -13.47 -11.62 1.22
CA GLY A 135 -13.18 -12.64 0.21
C GLY A 135 -14.46 -13.31 -0.30
N ALA A 136 -14.37 -14.60 -0.65
CA ALA A 136 -15.51 -15.39 -1.10
C ALA A 136 -16.45 -15.84 0.04
N GLY A 137 -16.12 -15.53 1.29
CA GLY A 137 -16.84 -15.98 2.48
C GLY A 137 -16.69 -17.48 2.77
N LEU A 138 -17.59 -18.00 3.59
CA LEU A 138 -17.59 -19.38 4.11
C LEU A 138 -18.89 -20.07 3.70
N ALA A 139 -18.87 -21.37 3.38
CA ALA A 139 -20.07 -22.07 2.91
C ALA A 139 -20.20 -23.50 3.46
N GLY A 140 -21.39 -24.08 3.30
CA GLY A 140 -21.77 -25.40 3.82
C GLY A 140 -23.22 -25.46 4.30
N TYR A 141 -23.71 -26.67 4.56
CA TYR A 141 -25.13 -26.94 4.85
C TYR A 141 -25.69 -26.22 6.10
N VAL A 142 -24.84 -25.95 7.10
CA VAL A 142 -25.15 -25.09 8.25
C VAL A 142 -23.86 -24.38 8.66
N SER A 143 -23.57 -23.26 8.02
CA SER A 143 -22.34 -22.51 8.28
C SER A 143 -22.58 -21.48 9.37
N ASP A 144 -21.82 -21.58 10.46
CA ASP A 144 -21.74 -20.55 11.51
C ASP A 144 -20.29 -20.47 11.97
N VAL A 145 -19.83 -19.27 12.31
CA VAL A 145 -18.48 -18.99 12.75
C VAL A 145 -18.52 -18.68 14.23
N HIS A 146 -17.84 -19.51 15.03
CA HIS A 146 -17.88 -19.36 16.49
C HIS A 146 -16.72 -18.52 17.03
N ALA A 147 -15.62 -18.44 16.27
CA ALA A 147 -14.43 -17.75 16.73
C ALA A 147 -13.68 -17.12 15.55
N LEU A 148 -13.13 -15.93 15.83
CA LEU A 148 -12.14 -15.25 15.02
C LEU A 148 -10.90 -15.03 15.90
N ALA A 149 -9.72 -15.25 15.33
CA ALA A 149 -8.46 -14.92 15.97
C ALA A 149 -7.49 -14.38 14.91
N VAL A 150 -6.65 -13.42 15.31
CA VAL A 150 -5.51 -13.02 14.49
C VAL A 150 -4.27 -13.75 15.00
N PHE A 151 -3.56 -14.44 14.12
CA PHE A 151 -2.35 -15.18 14.43
C PHE A 151 -1.39 -15.10 13.24
N ASP A 152 -0.15 -14.66 13.47
CA ASP A 152 0.88 -14.56 12.43
C ASP A 152 0.41 -13.76 11.20
N ASP A 153 -0.17 -12.58 11.46
CA ASP A 153 -0.78 -11.68 10.46
C ASP A 153 -1.92 -12.27 9.63
N ASP A 154 -2.40 -13.46 10.00
CA ASP A 154 -3.58 -14.09 9.41
C ASP A 154 -4.80 -13.87 10.28
N LEU A 155 -5.94 -13.61 9.62
CA LEU A 155 -7.22 -13.85 10.25
C LEU A 155 -7.55 -15.35 10.15
N VAL A 156 -7.82 -15.98 11.27
CA VAL A 156 -8.28 -17.36 11.36
C VAL A 156 -9.73 -17.37 11.85
N ALA A 157 -10.60 -18.06 11.11
CA ALA A 157 -11.97 -18.34 11.55
C ALA A 157 -12.14 -19.83 11.86
N ALA A 158 -12.89 -20.15 12.91
CA ALA A 158 -13.28 -21.52 13.24
C ALA A 158 -14.79 -21.62 13.45
N GLY A 159 -15.41 -22.69 12.96
CA GLY A 159 -16.87 -22.76 12.88
C GLY A 159 -17.45 -24.12 12.51
N ARG A 160 -18.66 -24.11 11.94
CA ARG A 160 -19.37 -25.28 11.39
C ARG A 160 -19.50 -25.25 9.87
N PHE A 161 -18.68 -24.46 9.19
CA PHE A 161 -18.62 -24.45 7.73
C PHE A 161 -17.80 -25.63 7.18
N THR A 162 -18.07 -26.00 5.93
CA THR A 162 -17.41 -27.12 5.24
C THR A 162 -16.68 -26.69 3.96
N LEU A 163 -16.84 -25.43 3.55
CA LEU A 163 -16.24 -24.87 2.35
C LEU A 163 -15.66 -23.48 2.62
N THR A 164 -14.52 -23.19 2.00
CA THR A 164 -13.85 -21.88 1.98
C THR A 164 -13.39 -21.59 0.56
N GLY A 165 -13.86 -20.49 -0.06
CA GLY A 165 -13.47 -20.18 -1.44
C GLY A 165 -13.81 -21.27 -2.47
N GLY A 166 -14.83 -22.09 -2.21
CA GLY A 166 -15.23 -23.22 -3.06
C GLY A 166 -14.53 -24.56 -2.75
N GLU A 167 -13.50 -24.56 -1.91
CA GLU A 167 -12.74 -25.75 -1.54
C GLU A 167 -13.17 -26.33 -0.19
N VAL A 168 -12.98 -27.64 0.02
CA VAL A 168 -13.34 -28.32 1.27
C VAL A 168 -12.49 -27.80 2.43
N ALA A 169 -13.17 -27.26 3.45
CA ALA A 169 -12.55 -26.73 4.66
C ALA A 169 -12.79 -27.67 5.84
N SER A 170 -11.77 -27.88 6.67
CA SER A 170 -11.87 -28.67 7.90
C SER A 170 -12.44 -27.87 9.07
N ARG A 171 -13.50 -27.08 8.83
CA ARG A 171 -14.15 -26.21 9.84
C ARG A 171 -13.31 -25.04 10.35
N TRP A 172 -12.24 -24.72 9.65
CA TRP A 172 -11.43 -23.53 9.88
C TRP A 172 -11.00 -22.91 8.54
N ALA A 173 -10.77 -21.60 8.55
CA ALA A 173 -10.42 -20.80 7.39
C ALA A 173 -9.33 -19.80 7.77
N ARG A 174 -8.54 -19.37 6.79
CA ARG A 174 -7.42 -18.46 7.00
C ARG A 174 -7.38 -17.43 5.87
N TRP A 175 -7.34 -16.15 6.22
CA TRP A 175 -7.11 -15.06 5.28
C TRP A 175 -5.72 -14.51 5.51
N HIS A 176 -4.82 -14.86 4.58
CA HIS A 176 -3.47 -14.32 4.47
C HIS A 176 -3.45 -13.23 3.39
N PRO A 177 -2.70 -12.13 3.56
CA PRO A 177 -2.37 -11.26 2.44
C PRO A 177 -1.72 -12.05 1.29
N ALA A 178 -1.90 -11.60 0.06
CA ALA A 178 -1.03 -12.04 -1.02
C ALA A 178 0.31 -11.33 -0.85
N ASP A 179 1.39 -12.12 -0.77
CA ASP A 179 2.76 -11.63 -0.75
C ASP A 179 3.06 -10.70 -1.93
N PRO A 180 3.96 -9.72 -1.75
CA PRO A 180 4.40 -8.89 -2.85
C PRO A 180 5.01 -9.78 -3.94
N THR A 181 4.60 -9.55 -5.18
CA THR A 181 5.13 -10.21 -6.37
C THR A 181 5.38 -9.17 -7.45
N ILE A 182 6.58 -9.15 -8.01
CA ILE A 182 6.90 -8.28 -9.14
C ILE A 182 6.33 -8.89 -10.42
N THR A 183 5.49 -8.14 -11.12
CA THR A 183 4.85 -8.51 -12.39
C THR A 183 5.50 -7.83 -13.59
N LEU A 184 6.22 -6.73 -13.38
CA LEU A 184 7.06 -6.07 -14.37
C LEU A 184 8.36 -5.62 -13.72
N GLN A 185 9.48 -6.16 -14.19
CA GLN A 185 10.81 -5.75 -13.76
C GLN A 185 11.19 -4.39 -14.36
N PRO A 186 12.00 -3.57 -13.67
CA PRO A 186 12.64 -2.43 -14.30
C PRO A 186 13.60 -2.93 -15.39
N VAL A 187 13.78 -2.11 -16.42
CA VAL A 187 14.55 -2.46 -17.62
C VAL A 187 15.74 -1.51 -17.75
N ASP A 188 16.85 -2.03 -18.28
CA ASP A 188 18.02 -1.25 -18.63
C ASP A 188 17.66 -0.05 -19.51
N ALA A 189 18.33 1.07 -19.28
CA ALA A 189 18.11 2.31 -20.01
C ALA A 189 19.44 2.95 -20.42
N THR A 190 19.46 3.52 -21.61
CA THR A 190 20.53 4.41 -22.06
C THR A 190 19.93 5.74 -22.45
N VAL A 191 20.43 6.82 -21.86
CA VAL A 191 19.92 8.19 -22.03
C VAL A 191 21.10 9.15 -22.14
N PHE A 192 20.90 10.28 -22.80
CA PHE A 192 21.89 11.35 -22.79
C PHE A 192 21.68 12.24 -21.57
N ALA A 193 22.77 12.80 -21.03
CA ALA A 193 22.70 13.81 -19.96
C ALA A 193 21.76 14.96 -20.38
N GLY A 194 21.15 15.62 -19.40
CA GLY A 194 20.12 16.65 -19.65
C GLY A 194 18.72 16.08 -19.90
N LEU A 195 18.59 14.87 -20.45
CA LEU A 195 17.28 14.25 -20.70
C LEU A 195 16.74 13.49 -19.48
N PRO A 196 15.41 13.41 -19.33
CA PRO A 196 14.78 12.63 -18.27
C PRO A 196 14.88 11.12 -18.52
N VAL A 197 14.91 10.33 -17.44
CA VAL A 197 14.73 8.88 -17.48
C VAL A 197 13.73 8.43 -16.42
N MET A 198 12.95 7.38 -16.74
CA MET A 198 12.02 6.74 -15.82
C MET A 198 12.33 5.25 -15.71
N LEU A 199 12.51 4.77 -14.48
CA LEU A 199 12.57 3.34 -14.18
C LEU A 199 11.27 2.94 -13.50
N VAL A 200 10.59 1.94 -14.07
CA VAL A 200 9.25 1.52 -13.65
C VAL A 200 9.28 0.07 -13.19
N VAL A 201 8.65 -0.21 -12.05
CA VAL A 201 8.33 -1.55 -11.59
C VAL A 201 6.81 -1.67 -11.47
N HIS A 202 6.25 -2.85 -11.77
CA HIS A 202 4.89 -3.17 -11.34
C HIS A 202 4.94 -4.34 -10.37
N ALA A 203 4.19 -4.22 -9.27
CA ALA A 203 4.05 -5.26 -8.28
C ALA A 203 2.59 -5.43 -7.88
N THR A 204 2.24 -6.64 -7.49
CA THR A 204 0.95 -7.00 -6.90
C THR A 204 1.16 -7.50 -5.48
N GLY A 205 0.15 -7.31 -4.64
CA GLY A 205 0.10 -7.77 -3.25
C GLY A 205 -1.18 -7.22 -2.64
N THR A 206 -1.72 -7.85 -1.59
CA THR A 206 -2.90 -7.30 -0.90
C THR A 206 -2.56 -6.58 0.39
N GLY A 207 -1.30 -6.65 0.84
CA GLY A 207 -0.75 -5.75 1.85
C GLY A 207 -0.50 -4.34 1.30
N SER A 208 -0.32 -3.38 2.21
CA SER A 208 0.11 -2.02 1.84
C SER A 208 1.54 -2.06 1.32
N LEU A 209 1.71 -1.98 0.00
CA LEU A 209 3.04 -2.04 -0.62
C LEU A 209 3.81 -0.74 -0.40
N SER A 210 5.06 -0.87 0.02
CA SER A 210 6.06 0.20 0.11
C SER A 210 7.22 -0.08 -0.83
N TYR A 211 7.85 0.98 -1.34
CA TYR A 211 8.92 0.92 -2.33
C TYR A 211 10.15 1.65 -1.80
N ARG A 212 11.32 1.16 -2.16
CA ARG A 212 12.60 1.83 -1.89
C ARG A 212 13.58 1.54 -3.01
N TRP A 213 13.86 2.54 -3.83
CA TRP A 213 14.87 2.46 -4.88
C TRP A 213 16.29 2.49 -4.30
N LEU A 214 17.17 1.70 -4.88
CA LEU A 214 18.58 1.59 -4.56
C LEU A 214 19.40 1.93 -5.82
N LYS A 215 20.43 2.75 -5.67
CA LYS A 215 21.51 2.94 -6.66
C LYS A 215 22.79 2.35 -6.11
N ASP A 216 23.39 1.42 -6.84
CA ASP A 216 24.65 0.76 -6.46
C ASP A 216 24.60 0.17 -5.04
N GLY A 217 23.42 -0.36 -4.67
CA GLY A 217 23.14 -0.95 -3.36
C GLY A 217 22.79 0.04 -2.24
N VAL A 218 22.82 1.35 -2.50
CA VAL A 218 22.52 2.40 -1.52
C VAL A 218 21.13 2.97 -1.76
N SER A 219 20.35 3.16 -0.69
CA SER A 219 19.01 3.74 -0.81
C SER A 219 19.06 5.17 -1.36
N LEU A 220 18.26 5.41 -2.39
CA LEU A 220 18.05 6.74 -2.95
C LEU A 220 17.07 7.53 -2.09
N SER A 221 17.24 8.84 -2.11
CA SER A 221 16.29 9.82 -1.58
C SER A 221 15.94 10.80 -2.68
N ASP A 222 14.71 11.30 -2.66
CA ASP A 222 14.30 12.36 -3.57
C ASP A 222 15.11 13.63 -3.32
N ASP A 223 15.44 14.33 -4.39
CA ASP A 223 16.15 15.62 -4.39
C ASP A 223 15.62 16.54 -5.52
N GLY A 224 16.43 17.49 -5.98
CA GLY A 224 16.03 18.41 -7.05
C GLY A 224 15.85 17.76 -8.43
N ARG A 225 16.46 16.59 -8.68
CA ARG A 225 16.36 15.83 -9.94
C ARG A 225 15.72 14.47 -9.78
N VAL A 226 15.98 13.81 -8.65
CA VAL A 226 15.47 12.47 -8.35
C VAL A 226 14.12 12.60 -7.66
N SER A 227 13.10 11.93 -8.19
CA SER A 227 11.76 11.90 -7.60
C SER A 227 11.16 10.49 -7.69
N GLY A 228 10.32 10.14 -6.71
CA GLY A 228 9.63 8.84 -6.71
C GLY A 228 10.48 7.68 -6.18
N SER A 229 11.56 7.95 -5.43
CA SER A 229 12.42 6.93 -4.79
C SER A 229 11.67 6.01 -3.82
N ALA A 230 10.49 6.41 -3.35
CA ALA A 230 9.57 5.62 -2.53
C ALA A 230 8.29 5.17 -3.27
N THR A 231 8.30 5.15 -4.61
CA THR A 231 7.15 4.78 -5.43
C THR A 231 7.49 3.72 -6.48
N ALA A 232 6.48 3.24 -7.21
CA ALA A 232 6.65 2.28 -8.30
C ALA A 232 7.43 2.84 -9.51
N THR A 233 7.61 4.16 -9.59
CA THR A 233 8.30 4.83 -10.68
C THR A 233 9.35 5.78 -10.11
N LEU A 234 10.62 5.55 -10.44
CA LEU A 234 11.72 6.47 -10.19
C LEU A 234 11.91 7.34 -11.43
N THR A 235 11.92 8.66 -11.24
CA THR A 235 12.27 9.62 -12.29
C THR A 235 13.55 10.36 -11.91
N ILE A 236 14.46 10.50 -12.87
CA ILE A 236 15.64 11.36 -12.75
C ILE A 236 15.57 12.37 -13.90
N ASP A 237 15.45 13.66 -13.57
CA ASP A 237 15.27 14.73 -14.55
C ASP A 237 15.85 16.08 -14.07
N PRO A 238 16.81 16.70 -14.80
CA PRO A 238 17.58 16.11 -15.90
C PRO A 238 18.46 14.94 -15.42
N THR A 239 19.02 14.11 -16.30
CA THR A 239 20.07 13.12 -15.93
C THR A 239 21.49 13.71 -16.03
N THR A 240 22.45 13.11 -15.31
CA THR A 240 23.87 13.48 -15.29
C THR A 240 24.75 12.22 -15.36
N LEU A 241 26.00 12.35 -15.80
CA LEU A 241 26.91 11.19 -15.93
C LEU A 241 27.03 10.34 -14.65
N PRO A 242 27.11 10.91 -13.42
CA PRO A 242 27.15 10.15 -12.17
C PRO A 242 25.90 9.31 -11.86
N ASP A 243 24.78 9.54 -12.56
CA ASP A 243 23.58 8.72 -12.40
C ASP A 243 23.75 7.33 -13.02
N SER A 244 24.76 7.13 -13.88
CA SER A 244 25.09 5.79 -14.37
C SER A 244 25.35 4.84 -13.21
N GLY A 245 24.82 3.62 -13.32
CA GLY A 245 24.93 2.63 -12.26
C GLY A 245 23.85 1.57 -12.30
N SER A 246 23.87 0.73 -11.29
CA SER A 246 22.91 -0.35 -11.07
C SER A 246 21.74 0.13 -10.22
N TYR A 247 20.52 -0.08 -10.71
CA TYR A 247 19.29 0.30 -10.02
C TYR A 247 18.47 -0.94 -9.68
N GLN A 248 17.98 -1.00 -8.45
CA GLN A 248 17.04 -2.00 -7.98
C GLN A 248 15.97 -1.33 -7.14
N VAL A 249 14.81 -1.95 -7.01
CA VAL A 249 13.78 -1.52 -6.07
C VAL A 249 13.45 -2.64 -5.12
N VAL A 250 13.48 -2.32 -3.83
CA VAL A 250 12.99 -3.19 -2.77
C VAL A 250 11.52 -2.87 -2.57
N ILE A 251 10.67 -3.88 -2.71
CA ILE A 251 9.23 -3.80 -2.47
C ILE A 251 8.94 -4.61 -1.23
N SER A 252 8.30 -3.98 -0.25
CA SER A 252 7.97 -4.60 1.03
C SER A 252 6.50 -4.41 1.36
N ASP A 253 5.92 -5.41 2.01
CA ASP A 253 4.67 -5.26 2.77
C ASP A 253 4.96 -5.42 4.27
N ASP A 254 3.92 -5.62 5.08
CA ASP A 254 4.06 -5.74 6.54
C ASP A 254 4.89 -6.96 6.99
N CYS A 255 5.02 -7.99 6.14
CA CYS A 255 5.57 -9.30 6.54
C CYS A 255 6.79 -9.72 5.69
N ASN A 256 6.84 -9.27 4.43
CA ASN A 256 7.72 -9.78 3.40
C ASN A 256 8.40 -8.66 2.62
N SER A 257 9.56 -8.98 2.06
CA SER A 257 10.29 -8.08 1.17
C SER A 257 10.86 -8.85 -0.01
N ILE A 258 10.65 -8.33 -1.20
CA ILE A 258 11.25 -8.81 -2.44
C ILE A 258 12.08 -7.69 -3.08
N THR A 259 13.10 -8.05 -3.83
CA THR A 259 13.95 -7.11 -4.57
C THR A 259 13.81 -7.39 -6.06
N SER A 260 13.75 -6.34 -6.87
CA SER A 260 13.73 -6.47 -8.32
C SER A 260 15.01 -7.06 -8.88
N GLU A 261 14.95 -7.47 -10.15
CA GLU A 261 16.18 -7.62 -10.94
C GLU A 261 16.89 -6.25 -11.07
N VAL A 262 18.18 -6.30 -11.38
CA VAL A 262 18.99 -5.10 -11.61
C VAL A 262 18.65 -4.51 -12.97
N ALA A 263 18.32 -3.21 -12.99
CA ALA A 263 18.29 -2.39 -14.20
C ALA A 263 19.57 -1.55 -14.28
N LEU A 264 20.30 -1.63 -15.39
CA LEU A 264 21.48 -0.82 -15.65
C LEU A 264 21.08 0.50 -16.32
N LEU A 265 21.36 1.62 -15.66
CA LEU A 265 21.26 2.95 -16.27
C LEU A 265 22.64 3.35 -16.80
N THR A 266 22.71 3.66 -18.10
CA THR A 266 23.88 4.26 -18.74
C THR A 266 23.54 5.67 -19.19
N VAL A 267 24.11 6.68 -18.54
CA VAL A 267 24.03 8.06 -19.00
C VAL A 267 25.24 8.38 -19.84
N ARG A 268 25.01 8.85 -21.07
CA ARG A 268 26.05 9.26 -22.01
C ARG A 268 26.04 10.77 -22.16
N GLN A 269 27.18 11.33 -22.50
CA GLN A 269 27.21 12.72 -22.97
C GLN A 269 26.58 12.78 -24.36
N ALA A 270 25.72 13.77 -24.60
CA ALA A 270 25.21 14.04 -25.94
C ALA A 270 26.33 14.68 -26.78
N LEU A 271 26.40 14.31 -28.07
CA LEU A 271 27.40 14.90 -28.95
C LEU A 271 27.08 16.39 -29.14
N GLY A 272 28.04 17.24 -28.79
CA GLY A 272 27.94 18.69 -28.95
C GLY A 272 27.24 19.43 -27.80
N ASP A 273 26.62 18.75 -26.84
CA ASP A 273 26.11 19.34 -25.59
C ASP A 273 27.21 19.24 -24.53
N PHE A 274 28.00 20.30 -24.44
CA PHE A 274 29.17 20.38 -23.56
C PHE A 274 28.82 20.94 -22.17
N ASP A 275 27.75 21.75 -22.05
CA ASP A 275 27.30 22.26 -20.76
C ASP A 275 26.27 21.37 -20.02
N LEU A 276 25.82 20.29 -20.67
CA LEU A 276 24.93 19.23 -20.18
C LEU A 276 23.54 19.73 -19.81
N ASP A 277 23.07 20.82 -20.42
CA ASP A 277 21.75 21.37 -20.16
C ASP A 277 20.63 20.74 -21.01
N GLY A 278 20.99 19.82 -21.91
CA GLY A 278 20.06 18.99 -22.68
C GLY A 278 19.68 19.57 -24.04
N ASP A 279 20.31 20.66 -24.47
CA ASP A 279 20.28 21.14 -25.85
C ASP A 279 21.69 21.43 -26.38
N VAL A 280 21.78 21.83 -27.65
CA VAL A 280 23.05 22.26 -28.26
C VAL A 280 22.87 23.73 -28.67
N ASP A 281 23.49 24.64 -27.92
CA ASP A 281 23.31 26.08 -28.03
C ASP A 281 24.63 26.89 -28.12
N GLN A 282 24.51 28.22 -27.91
CA GLN A 282 25.64 29.14 -27.99
C GLN A 282 26.64 28.96 -26.83
N LYS A 283 26.20 28.42 -25.68
CA LYS A 283 27.05 28.13 -24.53
C LYS A 283 27.97 26.95 -24.83
N ASP A 284 27.48 25.93 -25.52
CA ASP A 284 28.31 24.82 -26.02
C ASP A 284 29.38 25.29 -27.00
N PHE A 285 29.00 26.19 -27.91
CA PHE A 285 29.94 26.80 -28.85
C PHE A 285 31.02 27.61 -28.13
N GLY A 286 30.69 28.27 -27.03
CA GLY A 286 31.66 29.00 -26.20
C GLY A 286 32.71 28.08 -25.58
N GLN A 287 32.30 26.89 -25.14
CA GLN A 287 33.22 25.86 -24.64
C GLN A 287 34.09 25.28 -25.76
N LEU A 288 33.49 24.99 -26.92
CA LEU A 288 34.18 24.55 -28.14
C LEU A 288 35.25 25.57 -28.59
N GLN A 289 34.92 26.86 -28.64
CA GLN A 289 35.87 27.92 -29.02
C GLN A 289 37.05 28.06 -28.03
N GLY A 290 36.83 27.77 -26.75
CA GLY A 290 37.88 27.72 -25.73
C GLY A 290 38.95 26.67 -26.04
N CYS A 291 38.56 25.57 -26.69
CA CYS A 291 39.47 24.51 -27.14
C CYS A 291 40.28 24.89 -28.39
N PHE A 292 39.73 25.72 -29.29
CA PHE A 292 40.37 26.11 -30.55
C PHE A 292 41.33 27.32 -30.47
N SER A 293 41.37 28.08 -29.37
CA SER A 293 42.01 29.43 -29.35
C SER A 293 43.24 29.62 -28.44
N GLY A 294 43.84 28.55 -27.89
CA GLY A 294 45.04 28.63 -27.03
C GLY A 294 46.40 28.43 -27.75
N PRO A 295 47.49 29.08 -27.32
CA PRO A 295 48.82 28.89 -27.90
C PRO A 295 49.49 27.61 -27.35
N GLY A 296 49.54 26.55 -28.16
CA GLY A 296 50.31 25.34 -27.88
C GLY A 296 49.48 24.18 -27.34
N VAL A 297 49.60 23.03 -28.03
CA VAL A 297 48.85 21.77 -27.95
C VAL A 297 49.02 21.00 -26.62
N ALA A 298 48.92 21.66 -25.45
CA ALA A 298 49.21 20.98 -24.17
C ALA A 298 48.49 21.52 -22.91
N GLN A 299 47.46 22.36 -23.03
CA GLN A 299 46.70 22.82 -21.85
C GLN A 299 45.21 22.45 -21.87
N ALA A 300 44.79 21.58 -22.78
CA ALA A 300 43.40 21.24 -22.99
C ALA A 300 43.05 19.77 -22.72
N GLU A 301 44.02 18.94 -22.27
CA GLU A 301 43.79 17.50 -22.11
C GLU A 301 42.74 17.13 -21.04
N SER A 302 42.36 18.06 -20.12
CA SER A 302 41.31 17.76 -19.14
C SER A 302 39.96 18.43 -19.40
N VAL A 303 39.87 19.39 -20.32
CA VAL A 303 38.62 20.13 -20.60
C VAL A 303 38.12 19.89 -22.03
N CYS A 304 39.02 19.55 -22.96
CA CYS A 304 38.68 19.33 -24.37
C CYS A 304 38.79 17.86 -24.80
N ALA A 305 39.13 16.95 -23.88
CA ALA A 305 39.10 15.51 -24.16
C ALA A 305 37.68 15.01 -24.47
N ASP A 306 36.65 15.69 -23.94
CA ASP A 306 35.24 15.40 -24.18
C ASP A 306 34.71 16.05 -25.49
N VAL A 307 35.58 16.72 -26.27
CA VAL A 307 35.24 17.46 -27.52
C VAL A 307 35.65 16.68 -28.78
N LEU A 308 36.16 15.45 -28.63
CA LEU A 308 36.50 14.53 -29.72
C LEU A 308 35.23 13.91 -30.32
N LEU A 309 34.52 14.65 -31.14
CA LEU A 309 33.23 14.29 -31.74
C LEU A 309 33.38 13.26 -32.87
N ASP A 310 34.54 13.19 -33.54
CA ASP A 310 34.81 12.17 -34.57
C ASP A 310 35.74 11.02 -34.13
N GLU A 311 36.11 10.99 -32.85
CA GLU A 311 36.93 9.96 -32.20
C GLU A 311 38.36 9.81 -32.75
N ASP A 312 38.93 10.81 -33.43
CA ASP A 312 40.25 10.71 -34.05
C ASP A 312 41.46 11.03 -33.13
N SER A 313 41.17 11.37 -31.86
CA SER A 313 42.11 11.66 -30.78
C SER A 313 42.76 13.05 -30.82
N ASP A 314 42.31 13.97 -31.66
CA ASP A 314 42.61 15.39 -31.58
C ASP A 314 41.39 16.28 -31.81
N VAL A 315 41.45 17.53 -31.33
CA VAL A 315 40.35 18.48 -31.53
C VAL A 315 40.63 19.32 -32.76
N ASP A 316 39.88 19.14 -33.84
CA ASP A 316 40.17 19.70 -35.15
C ASP A 316 38.92 20.19 -35.95
N GLN A 317 39.06 20.41 -37.26
CA GLN A 317 37.96 20.88 -38.10
C GLN A 317 36.83 19.84 -38.24
N GLY A 318 37.13 18.54 -38.16
CA GLY A 318 36.16 17.45 -38.18
C GLY A 318 35.19 17.52 -37.02
N ASP A 319 35.69 17.77 -35.80
CA ASP A 319 34.83 18.01 -34.63
C ASP A 319 33.94 19.23 -34.81
N PHE A 320 34.51 20.33 -35.32
CA PHE A 320 33.75 21.55 -35.57
C PHE A 320 32.63 21.33 -36.58
N ASP A 321 32.88 20.56 -37.64
CA ASP A 321 31.90 20.25 -38.67
C ASP A 321 30.77 19.36 -38.11
N LEU A 322 31.09 18.41 -37.21
CA LEU A 322 30.11 17.60 -36.48
C LEU A 322 29.28 18.42 -35.49
N PHE A 323 29.91 19.31 -34.71
CA PHE A 323 29.20 20.24 -33.83
C PHE A 323 28.22 21.12 -34.62
N LEU A 324 28.69 21.69 -35.73
CA LEU A 324 27.87 22.51 -36.61
C LEU A 324 26.71 21.72 -37.22
N ALA A 325 26.91 20.44 -37.53
CA ALA A 325 25.86 19.55 -37.99
C ALA A 325 24.80 19.28 -36.89
N CYS A 326 25.19 19.13 -35.61
CA CYS A 326 24.25 19.03 -34.49
C CYS A 326 23.43 20.33 -34.34
N MET A 327 24.09 21.50 -34.31
CA MET A 327 23.46 22.83 -34.19
C MET A 327 22.47 23.16 -35.32
N THR A 328 22.87 22.92 -36.57
CA THR A 328 22.12 23.37 -37.76
C THR A 328 21.13 22.32 -38.27
N GLY A 329 21.34 21.06 -37.89
CA GLY A 329 20.52 19.97 -38.35
C GLY A 329 20.66 19.60 -39.83
N SER A 330 21.72 20.06 -40.49
CA SER A 330 21.99 19.85 -41.92
C SER A 330 23.30 19.09 -42.15
N GLY A 331 23.21 17.80 -42.50
CA GLY A 331 24.37 16.94 -42.81
C GLY A 331 23.96 15.52 -43.24
N VAL A 332 24.74 14.89 -44.12
CA VAL A 332 24.47 13.60 -44.79
C VAL A 332 24.87 12.43 -43.89
N ALA A 333 23.88 11.66 -43.44
CA ALA A 333 23.93 10.50 -42.53
C ALA A 333 23.74 10.84 -41.04
N PRO A 334 22.97 10.02 -40.30
CA PRO A 334 22.37 10.42 -39.05
C PRO A 334 23.43 10.33 -37.95
N ALA A 335 23.74 11.41 -37.26
CA ALA A 335 24.20 11.27 -35.88
C ALA A 335 22.91 11.04 -35.06
N PRO A 336 22.52 9.80 -34.71
CA PRO A 336 21.28 9.53 -33.99
C PRO A 336 21.36 9.98 -32.52
N SER A 337 22.41 10.74 -32.19
CA SER A 337 22.92 11.04 -30.86
C SER A 337 23.10 12.54 -30.57
N CYS A 338 22.78 13.43 -31.52
CA CYS A 338 22.59 14.85 -31.18
C CYS A 338 21.22 14.99 -30.49
N VAL A 339 21.18 15.57 -29.30
CA VAL A 339 19.93 16.05 -28.69
C VAL A 339 19.65 17.43 -29.28
N ARG A 340 18.41 17.71 -29.68
CA ARG A 340 17.96 19.01 -30.21
C ARG A 340 16.84 19.56 -29.36
#